data_AF-A0A3C0NKR8-F1
#
_entry.id   AF-A0A3C0NKR8-F1
#
_cell.length_a   1.000
_cell.length_b   1.000
_cell.length_c   1.000
_cell.angle_alpha   90.00
_cell.angle_beta   90.00
_cell.angle_gamma   90.00
#
_symmetry.space_group_name_H-M   'P 1'
#
loop_
_entity.id
_entity.type
_entity.pdbx_description
1 polymer ?
#
loop_
_entity_poly.entity_id
_entity_poly.type
_entity_poly.pdbx_seq_one_letter_code
_entity_poly.pdbx_strand_id
1 'polypeptide(L)'
;MEVLLKVSGLVLITACVVLMIRRSNPEIALAASLSAVIVILTLAAPLLRPLAELKELMRSQYGISDSYMTPVVKCCAVAITARITADLCREAAQNAAASAIELVGVLCAIAAAMPLLRMMLDTIGEML
;
A
#
# COMPACT_ATOMS: atom_id res chain seq x y z
N MET A 1 9.60 -3.99 -15.50
CA MET A 1 10.50 -2.81 -15.49
C MET A 1 9.89 -1.58 -16.15
N GLU A 2 9.13 -1.72 -17.25
CA GLU A 2 8.56 -0.57 -17.98
C GLU A 2 7.61 0.32 -17.16
N VAL A 3 6.82 -0.28 -16.25
CA VAL A 3 5.89 0.48 -15.39
C VAL A 3 6.65 1.37 -14.40
N LEU A 4 7.76 0.89 -13.85
CA LEU A 4 8.58 1.66 -12.89
C LEU A 4 9.18 2.91 -13.54
N LEU A 5 9.63 2.81 -14.79
CA LEU A 5 10.14 3.92 -15.58
C LEU A 5 9.05 4.93 -15.95
N LYS A 6 7.86 4.46 -16.37
CA LYS A 6 6.71 5.34 -16.64
C LYS A 6 6.24 6.09 -15.40
N VAL A 7 6.17 5.38 -14.27
CA VAL A 7 5.77 5.96 -12.98
C VAL A 7 6.82 6.96 -12.48
N SER A 8 8.12 6.64 -12.53
CA SER A 8 9.15 7.57 -12.05
C SER A 8 9.20 8.86 -12.89
N GLY A 9 9.05 8.77 -14.20
CA GLY A 9 8.98 9.93 -15.09
C GLY A 9 7.78 10.83 -14.78
N LEU A 10 6.59 10.23 -14.59
CA LEU A 10 5.40 10.98 -14.23
C LEU A 10 5.55 11.67 -12.87
N VAL A 11 6.07 10.94 -11.87
CA VAL A 11 6.33 11.48 -10.52
C VAL A 11 7.25 12.69 -10.58
N LEU A 12 8.34 12.63 -11.35
CA LEU A 12 9.29 13.74 -11.47
C LEU A 12 8.65 14.98 -12.11
N ILE A 13 7.86 14.80 -13.17
CA ILE A 13 7.16 15.90 -13.85
C ILE A 13 6.13 16.52 -12.89
N THR A 14 5.33 15.70 -12.23
CA THR A 14 4.32 16.19 -11.29
C THR A 14 4.95 16.87 -10.07
N ALA A 15 6.03 16.33 -9.52
CA ALA A 15 6.78 16.95 -8.43
C ALA A 15 7.31 18.34 -8.82
N CYS A 16 7.83 18.49 -10.04
CA CYS A 16 8.30 19.78 -10.56
C CYS A 16 7.16 20.81 -10.65
N VAL A 17 5.99 20.40 -11.16
CA VAL A 17 4.79 21.26 -11.25
C VAL A 17 4.29 21.65 -9.86
N VAL A 18 4.20 20.70 -8.93
CA VAL A 18 3.77 20.93 -7.54
C VAL A 18 4.70 21.92 -6.85
N LEU A 19 6.03 21.79 -7.03
CA LEU A 19 7.01 22.73 -6.46
C LEU A 19 6.83 24.16 -6.97
N MET A 20 6.51 24.35 -8.26
CA MET A 20 6.24 25.69 -8.80
C MET A 20 4.96 26.31 -8.22
N ILE A 21 3.89 25.51 -8.03
CA ILE A 21 2.61 25.98 -7.49
C ILE A 21 2.69 26.28 -5.99
N ARG A 22 3.50 25.52 -5.25
CA ARG A 22 3.63 25.66 -3.79
C ARG A 22 4.15 27.05 -3.37
N ARG A 23 4.84 27.76 -4.26
CA ARG A 23 5.34 29.12 -4.02
C ARG A 23 4.25 30.19 -4.08
N SER A 24 3.13 29.93 -4.77
CA SER A 24 2.02 30.87 -4.91
C SER A 24 0.81 30.50 -4.05
N ASN A 25 0.41 29.23 -4.01
CA ASN A 25 -0.76 28.77 -3.26
C ASN A 25 -0.53 27.36 -2.66
N PRO A 26 -0.22 27.26 -1.35
CA PRO A 26 0.11 25.98 -0.72
C PRO A 26 -1.09 25.01 -0.68
N GLU A 27 -2.33 25.50 -0.62
CA GLU A 27 -3.54 24.66 -0.62
C GLU A 27 -3.75 23.95 -1.97
N ILE A 28 -3.51 24.65 -3.08
CA ILE A 28 -3.61 24.09 -4.43
C ILE A 28 -2.49 23.07 -4.66
N ALA A 29 -1.30 23.32 -4.11
CA ALA A 29 -0.19 22.36 -4.18
C ALA A 29 -0.52 21.03 -3.47
N LEU A 30 -1.26 21.10 -2.35
CA LEU A 30 -1.70 19.92 -1.60
C LEU A 30 -2.78 19.13 -2.36
N ALA A 31 -3.75 19.83 -2.97
CA ALA A 31 -4.73 19.18 -3.85
C ALA A 31 -4.06 18.54 -5.09
N ALA A 32 -3.05 19.20 -5.67
CA ALA A 32 -2.28 18.68 -6.79
C ALA A 32 -1.48 17.43 -6.40
N SER A 33 -0.83 17.40 -5.23
CA SER A 33 -0.09 16.21 -4.78
C SER A 33 -1.03 15.04 -4.48
N LEU A 34 -2.22 15.31 -3.92
CA LEU A 34 -3.26 14.29 -3.74
C LEU A 34 -3.67 13.66 -5.08
N SER A 35 -3.88 14.49 -6.11
CA SER A 35 -4.22 14.02 -7.45
C SER A 35 -3.09 13.18 -8.07
N ALA A 36 -1.83 13.57 -7.85
CA ALA A 36 -0.66 12.84 -8.30
C ALA A 36 -0.60 11.43 -7.70
N VAL A 37 -0.82 11.33 -6.39
CA VAL A 37 -0.83 10.06 -5.66
C VAL A 37 -1.93 9.13 -6.17
N ILE A 38 -3.13 9.65 -6.44
CA ILE A 38 -4.22 8.86 -7.04
C ILE A 38 -3.80 8.32 -8.42
N VAL A 39 -3.24 9.17 -9.29
CA VAL A 39 -2.78 8.76 -10.61
C VAL A 39 -1.68 7.70 -10.51
N ILE A 40 -0.68 7.89 -9.65
CA ILE A 40 0.38 6.91 -9.39
C ILE A 40 -0.19 5.58 -8.89
N LEU A 41 -1.17 5.63 -7.98
CA LEU A 41 -1.82 4.42 -7.44
C LEU A 41 -2.59 3.67 -8.53
N THR A 42 -3.31 4.37 -9.42
CA THR A 42 -3.98 3.73 -10.57
C THR A 42 -3.00 3.10 -11.56
N LEU A 43 -1.83 3.74 -11.78
CA LEU A 43 -0.75 3.20 -12.59
C LEU A 43 -0.02 2.02 -11.93
N ALA A 44 -0.04 1.95 -10.60
CA ALA A 44 0.53 0.86 -9.82
C ALA A 44 -0.43 -0.32 -9.63
N ALA A 45 -1.75 -0.13 -9.81
CA ALA A 45 -2.75 -1.19 -9.74
C ALA A 45 -2.43 -2.46 -10.59
N PRO A 46 -1.82 -2.38 -11.79
CA PRO A 46 -1.43 -3.55 -12.57
C PRO A 46 -0.35 -4.41 -11.88
N LEU A 47 0.46 -3.84 -10.98
CA LEU A 47 1.47 -4.60 -10.23
C LEU A 47 0.83 -5.58 -9.23
N LEU A 48 -0.45 -5.41 -8.89
CA LEU A 48 -1.19 -6.35 -8.06
C LEU A 48 -1.82 -7.50 -8.86
N ARG A 49 -1.79 -7.47 -10.20
CA ARG A 49 -2.32 -8.56 -11.05
C ARG A 49 -1.65 -9.92 -10.79
N PRO A 50 -0.32 -10.02 -10.63
CA PRO A 50 0.32 -11.31 -10.31
C PRO A 50 -0.16 -11.90 -8.98
N LEU A 51 -0.49 -11.05 -8.00
CA LEU A 51 -1.08 -11.50 -6.73
C LEU A 51 -2.50 -12.05 -6.92
N ALA A 52 -3.29 -11.44 -7.80
CA ALA A 52 -4.63 -11.93 -8.14
C ALA A 52 -4.57 -13.23 -8.97
N GLU A 53 -3.65 -13.33 -9.92
CA GLU A 53 -3.41 -14.54 -10.70
C GLU A 53 -2.92 -15.69 -9.80
N LEU A 54 -2.02 -15.42 -8.86
CA LEU A 54 -1.57 -16.42 -7.89
C LEU A 54 -2.71 -16.91 -6.99
N LYS A 55 -3.64 -16.02 -6.62
CA LYS A 55 -4.85 -16.37 -5.89
C LYS A 55 -5.74 -17.32 -6.67
N GLU A 56 -5.94 -17.04 -7.95
CA GLU A 56 -6.76 -17.86 -8.84
C GLU A 56 -6.09 -19.21 -9.15
N LEU A 57 -4.76 -19.24 -9.27
CA LEU A 57 -3.97 -20.45 -9.46
C LEU A 57 -4.01 -21.36 -8.21
N MET A 58 -3.86 -20.80 -7.01
CA MET A 58 -3.95 -21.57 -5.76
C MET A 58 -5.36 -22.12 -5.52
N ARG A 59 -6.39 -21.34 -5.85
CA ARG A 59 -7.79 -21.77 -5.74
C ARG A 59 -8.11 -22.91 -6.71
N SER A 60 -7.61 -22.84 -7.95
CA SER A 60 -7.91 -23.83 -8.99
C SER A 60 -7.11 -25.14 -8.83
N GLN A 61 -5.85 -25.09 -8.40
CA GLN A 61 -5.00 -26.28 -8.33
C GLN A 61 -5.00 -27.00 -6.98
N TYR A 62 -5.18 -26.29 -5.86
CA TYR A 62 -4.95 -26.86 -4.53
C TYR A 62 -6.19 -26.87 -3.62
N GLY A 63 -7.32 -26.32 -4.07
CA GLY A 63 -8.53 -26.20 -3.24
C GLY A 63 -8.31 -25.39 -1.95
N ILE A 64 -7.22 -24.62 -1.89
CA ILE A 64 -6.85 -23.83 -0.72
C ILE A 64 -7.94 -22.79 -0.49
N SER A 65 -8.56 -22.85 0.68
CA SER A 65 -9.61 -21.91 1.08
C SER A 65 -9.03 -20.50 1.12
N ASP A 66 -9.82 -19.50 0.70
CA ASP A 66 -9.45 -18.06 0.59
C ASP A 66 -8.85 -17.49 1.90
N SER A 67 -9.01 -18.22 3.00
CA SER A 67 -8.52 -17.95 4.36
C SER A 67 -7.00 -17.80 4.47
N TYR A 68 -6.18 -18.45 3.62
CA TYR A 68 -4.71 -18.37 3.74
C TYR A 68 -4.10 -17.15 3.05
N MET A 69 -4.63 -16.73 1.90
CA MET A 69 -4.14 -15.55 1.17
C MET A 69 -4.72 -14.23 1.68
N THR A 70 -5.91 -14.27 2.29
CA THR A 70 -6.58 -13.07 2.79
C THR A 70 -5.71 -12.26 3.79
N PRO A 71 -5.03 -12.88 4.77
CA PRO A 71 -4.13 -12.17 5.68
C PRO A 71 -2.95 -11.48 4.98
N VAL A 72 -2.33 -12.15 4.01
CA VAL A 72 -1.17 -11.62 3.27
C VAL A 72 -1.57 -10.38 2.48
N VAL A 73 -2.68 -10.45 1.74
CA VAL A 73 -3.22 -9.31 0.98
C VAL A 73 -3.61 -8.16 1.91
N LYS A 74 -4.19 -8.45 3.08
CA LYS A 74 -4.50 -7.42 4.09
C LYS A 74 -3.24 -6.74 4.62
N CYS A 75 -2.17 -7.48 4.92
CA CYS A 75 -0.90 -6.88 5.34
C CYS A 75 -0.34 -5.93 4.27
N CYS A 76 -0.34 -6.33 2.99
CA CYS A 76 0.10 -5.47 1.91
C CYS A 76 -0.77 -4.21 1.78
N ALA A 77 -2.10 -4.36 1.86
CA ALA A 77 -3.03 -3.24 1.78
C ALA A 77 -2.81 -2.23 2.92
N VAL A 78 -2.63 -2.71 4.15
CA VAL A 78 -2.34 -1.87 5.33
C VAL A 78 -1.01 -1.12 5.13
N ALA A 79 0.04 -1.82 4.72
CA ALA A 79 1.37 -1.21 4.53
C ALA A 79 1.37 -0.11 3.47
N ILE A 80 0.74 -0.36 2.31
CA ILE A 80 0.64 0.61 1.22
C ILE A 80 -0.17 1.84 1.67
N THR A 81 -1.33 1.61 2.30
CA THR A 81 -2.22 2.70 2.74
C THR A 81 -1.57 3.56 3.82
N ALA A 82 -0.94 2.94 4.82
CA ALA A 82 -0.24 3.65 5.88
C ALA A 82 0.91 4.50 5.32
N ARG A 83 1.69 3.95 4.39
CA ARG A 83 2.82 4.67 3.78
C ARG A 83 2.37 5.89 2.97
N ILE A 84 1.37 5.71 2.11
CA ILE A 84 0.81 6.80 1.30
C ILE A 84 0.27 7.91 2.20
N THR A 85 -0.52 7.54 3.22
CA THR A 85 -1.15 8.53 4.11
C THR A 85 -0.10 9.28 4.94
N ALA A 86 0.94 8.59 5.43
CA ALA A 86 2.04 9.23 6.16
C ALA A 86 2.83 10.21 5.28
N ASP A 87 3.15 9.82 4.05
CA ASP A 87 3.88 10.68 3.11
C ASP A 87 3.04 11.92 2.72
N LEU A 88 1.71 11.77 2.57
CA LEU A 88 0.77 12.89 2.39
C LEU A 88 0.78 13.84 3.60
N CYS A 89 0.76 13.32 4.83
CA CYS A 89 0.84 14.15 6.03
C CYS A 89 2.17 14.90 6.13
N ARG A 90 3.30 14.29 5.71
CA ARG A 90 4.60 14.98 5.62
C ARG A 90 4.59 16.09 4.58
N GLU A 91 3.98 15.88 3.41
CA GLU A 91 3.81 16.93 2.40
C GLU A 91 2.99 18.12 2.92
N ALA A 92 1.99 17.86 3.76
CA ALA A 92 1.20 18.90 4.44
C ALA A 92 1.93 19.60 5.60
N ALA A 93 3.23 19.32 5.81
CA ALA A 93 4.02 19.77 6.96
C ALA A 93 3.49 19.28 8.34
N GLN A 94 2.68 18.22 8.35
CA GLN A 94 2.09 17.60 9.54
C GLN A 94 2.87 16.34 9.95
N ASN A 95 4.13 16.51 10.36
CA ASN A 95 5.01 15.39 10.71
C ASN A 95 4.50 14.55 11.90
N ALA A 96 3.87 15.18 12.90
CA ALA A 96 3.30 14.47 14.04
C ALA A 96 2.17 13.51 13.62
N ALA A 97 1.31 13.94 12.70
CA ALA A 97 0.24 13.10 12.15
C ALA A 97 0.81 11.95 11.30
N ALA A 98 1.85 12.21 10.51
CA ALA A 98 2.54 11.18 9.72
C ALA A 98 3.11 10.07 10.62
N SER A 99 3.81 10.43 11.70
CA SER A 99 4.34 9.47 12.66
C SER A 99 3.25 8.67 13.37
N ALA A 100 2.11 9.30 13.70
CA ALA A 100 0.96 8.60 14.27
C ALA A 100 0.39 7.55 13.31
N ILE A 101 0.26 7.88 12.02
CA ILE A 101 -0.21 6.95 10.99
C ILE A 101 0.76 5.78 10.80
N GLU A 102 2.08 6.03 10.77
CA GLU A 102 3.08 4.96 10.69
C GLU A 102 2.95 3.99 11.87
N LEU A 103 2.77 4.52 13.09
CA LEU A 103 2.58 3.69 14.28
C LEU A 103 1.30 2.84 14.20
N VAL A 104 0.19 3.44 13.78
CA VAL A 104 -1.09 2.73 13.57
C VAL A 104 -0.94 1.66 12.48
N GLY A 105 -0.22 1.97 11.40
CA GLY A 105 0.07 1.02 10.32
C GLY A 105 0.81 -0.22 10.81
N VAL A 106 1.82 -0.04 11.69
CA VAL A 106 2.55 -1.15 12.32
C VAL A 106 1.62 -1.99 13.19
N LEU A 107 0.79 -1.36 14.02
CA LEU A 107 -0.18 -2.08 14.86
C LEU A 107 -1.19 -2.89 14.03
N CYS A 108 -1.71 -2.30 12.94
CA CYS A 108 -2.60 -2.99 12.02
C CYS A 108 -1.91 -4.13 11.28
N ALA A 109 -0.63 -4.00 10.90
CA ALA A 109 0.14 -5.07 10.28
C ALA A 109 0.35 -6.25 11.25
N ILE A 110 0.66 -5.98 12.52
CA ILE A 110 0.76 -7.01 13.57
C ILE A 110 -0.58 -7.72 13.75
N ALA A 111 -1.69 -6.97 13.81
CA ALA A 111 -3.03 -7.54 13.91
C ALA A 111 -3.41 -8.38 12.68
N ALA A 112 -2.97 -8.00 11.48
CA ALA A 112 -3.19 -8.77 10.26
C ALA A 112 -2.30 -10.03 10.17
N ALA A 113 -1.17 -10.07 10.88
CA ALA A 113 -0.30 -11.25 10.99
C ALA A 113 -0.81 -12.31 12.00
N MET A 114 -1.64 -11.92 12.99
CA MET A 114 -2.26 -12.84 13.95
C MET A 114 -2.97 -14.06 13.33
N PRO A 115 -3.83 -13.94 12.29
CA PRO A 115 -4.47 -15.10 11.68
C PRO A 115 -3.47 -16.07 11.02
N LEU A 116 -2.36 -15.57 10.48
CA LEU A 116 -1.28 -16.42 9.97
C LEU A 116 -0.64 -17.23 11.10
N LEU A 117 -0.35 -16.59 12.23
CA LEU A 117 0.19 -17.28 13.42
C LEU A 117 -0.76 -18.35 13.94
N ARG A 118 -2.07 -18.07 14.01
CA ARG A 118 -3.08 -19.06 14.43
C ARG A 118 -3.11 -20.28 13.51
N MET A 119 -3.13 -20.04 12.19
CA MET A 119 -3.09 -21.14 11.22
C MET A 119 -1.83 -22.00 11.37
N MET A 120 -0.68 -21.40 11.66
CA MET A 120 0.54 -22.18 11.91
C MET A 120 0.45 -23.01 13.20
N LEU A 121 -0.12 -22.46 14.29
CA LEU A 121 -0.31 -23.21 15.53
C LEU A 121 -1.29 -24.37 15.35
N ASP A 122 -2.39 -24.17 14.63
CA ASP A 122 -3.39 -25.23 14.38
C ASP A 122 -2.77 -26.39 13.57
N THR A 123 -2.00 -26.10 12.52
CA THR A 123 -1.32 -27.15 11.72
C THR A 123 -0.32 -27.94 12.57
N ILE A 124 0.42 -27.30 13.47
CA ILE A 124 1.34 -28.01 14.38
C ILE A 124 0.56 -28.88 15.37
N GLY A 125 -0.56 -28.38 15.88
CA GLY A 125 -1.44 -29.12 16.80
C GLY A 125 -2.10 -30.35 16.17
N GLU A 126 -2.39 -30.31 14.86
CA GLU A 126 -2.92 -31.49 14.13
C GLU A 126 -1.85 -32.56 13.86
N MET A 127 -0.56 -32.20 13.86
CA MET A 127 0.55 -33.12 13.62
C MET A 127 1.07 -33.82 14.89
N LEU A 128 0.60 -33.42 16.08
CA LEU A 128 1.06 -33.90 17.39
C LEU A 128 0.02 -34.79 18.05
#